data_AF-A0A7S3UMW5-F1
#
_entry.id   AF-A0A7S3UMW5-F1
#
_cell.length_a   1.000
_cell.length_b   1.000
_cell.length_c   1.000
_cell.angle_alpha   90.00
_cell.angle_beta   90.00
_cell.angle_gamma   90.00
#
_symmetry.space_group_name_H-M   'P 1'
#
loop_
_entity.id
_entity.type
_entity.pdbx_description
1 polymer ?
#
loop_
_entity_poly.entity_id
_entity_poly.type
_entity_poly.pdbx_seq_one_letter_code
_entity_poly.pdbx_strand_id
1 'polypeptide(L)'
;LIDVGFSRLRPKTTLQRTIKDYRLPAAPGVPGFRAMEPGDVPQVQALLANYLARHTRVYPLLDEAEVGHWLLPTPGVVSSYVVEDPGSPGTITDVCSFYHLPSSIIGNPEHRTLFAGYSFYNVAGSLEWIDLMRALLIKARDEGMDVFNALDLMQNQTFLQDLKFGIGDGHLQYYLYNWKCPKVEPQGIGLVLL
;
A
#
# COMPACT_ATOMS: atom_id res chain seq x y z
N LEU A 1 2.54 -14.03 12.88
CA LEU A 1 1.43 -13.23 13.45
C LEU A 1 0.73 -13.87 14.65
N ILE A 2 0.15 -15.08 14.52
CA ILE A 2 -0.59 -15.72 15.63
C ILE A 2 0.32 -16.03 16.82
N ASP A 3 1.51 -16.57 16.56
CA ASP A 3 2.46 -16.96 17.61
C ASP A 3 2.91 -15.77 18.49
N VAL A 4 3.05 -14.60 17.88
CA VAL A 4 3.48 -13.36 18.54
C VAL A 4 2.31 -12.53 19.09
N GLY A 5 1.09 -13.07 19.05
CA GLY A 5 -0.11 -12.42 19.59
C GLY A 5 -0.65 -11.23 18.79
N PHE A 6 -0.02 -10.87 17.66
CA PHE A 6 -0.45 -9.76 16.81
C PHE A 6 -1.82 -9.99 16.18
N SER A 7 -2.14 -11.24 15.83
CA SER A 7 -3.46 -11.63 15.33
C SER A 7 -3.95 -12.87 16.06
N ARG A 8 -5.28 -13.09 16.07
CA ARG A 8 -5.90 -14.24 16.75
C ARG A 8 -6.59 -15.15 15.75
N LEU A 9 -6.61 -16.45 16.06
CA LEU A 9 -7.43 -17.40 15.30
C LEU A 9 -8.91 -17.07 15.50
N ARG A 10 -9.65 -17.01 14.39
CA ARG A 10 -11.11 -16.88 14.44
C ARG A 10 -11.71 -18.11 15.15
N PRO A 11 -12.81 -17.95 15.91
CA PRO A 11 -13.50 -19.07 16.53
C PRO A 11 -13.78 -20.18 15.50
N LYS A 12 -13.58 -21.44 15.92
CA LYS A 12 -13.83 -22.64 15.08
C LYS A 12 -12.99 -22.72 13.79
N THR A 13 -11.84 -22.05 13.72
CA THR A 13 -10.89 -22.13 12.60
C THR A 13 -9.57 -22.77 13.06
N THR A 14 -8.90 -23.51 12.17
CA THR A 14 -7.58 -24.09 12.42
C THR A 14 -6.48 -23.23 11.80
N LEU A 15 -5.25 -23.32 12.32
CA LEU A 15 -4.10 -22.62 11.76
C LEU A 15 -3.90 -22.94 10.26
N GLN A 16 -4.00 -24.20 9.87
CA GLN A 16 -3.88 -24.63 8.47
C GLN A 16 -4.94 -23.99 7.56
N ARG A 17 -6.18 -23.88 8.05
CA ARG A 17 -7.25 -23.20 7.31
C ARG A 17 -6.96 -21.71 7.18
N THR A 18 -6.51 -21.04 8.25
CA THR A 18 -6.10 -19.64 8.20
C THR A 18 -4.96 -19.42 7.19
N ILE A 19 -3.93 -20.28 7.19
CA ILE A 19 -2.83 -20.20 6.21
C ILE A 19 -3.38 -20.32 4.78
N LYS A 20 -4.30 -21.26 4.54
CA LYS A 20 -4.94 -21.43 3.23
C LYS A 20 -5.78 -20.21 2.84
N ASP A 21 -6.50 -19.63 3.78
CA ASP A 21 -7.37 -18.46 3.55
C ASP A 21 -6.56 -17.22 3.14
N TYR A 22 -5.37 -17.01 3.72
CA TYR A 22 -4.49 -15.86 3.44
C TYR A 22 -3.39 -16.15 2.41
N ARG A 23 -3.37 -17.33 1.79
CA ARG A 23 -2.37 -17.68 0.78
C ARG A 23 -2.54 -16.80 -0.46
N LEU A 24 -1.46 -16.10 -0.82
CA LEU A 24 -1.37 -15.33 -2.06
C LEU A 24 -0.83 -16.19 -3.23
N PRO A 25 -1.16 -15.86 -4.49
CA PRO A 25 -0.59 -16.49 -5.69
C PRO A 25 0.94 -16.37 -5.76
N ALA A 26 1.61 -17.29 -6.44
CA ALA A 26 3.09 -17.30 -6.51
C ALA A 26 3.67 -16.05 -7.21
N ALA A 27 3.00 -15.52 -8.23
CA ALA A 27 3.43 -14.34 -8.98
C ALA A 27 2.25 -13.38 -9.20
N PRO A 28 2.51 -12.06 -9.42
CA PRO A 28 1.47 -11.05 -9.63
C PRO A 28 0.53 -11.33 -10.80
N GLY A 29 1.03 -11.90 -11.89
CA GLY A 29 0.23 -12.17 -13.09
C GLY A 29 -0.20 -10.92 -13.87
N VAL A 30 0.36 -9.76 -13.55
CA VAL A 30 0.12 -8.48 -14.23
C VAL A 30 1.24 -8.23 -15.25
N PRO A 31 0.95 -8.23 -16.57
CA PRO A 31 1.92 -7.89 -17.60
C PRO A 31 2.49 -6.48 -17.39
N GLY A 32 3.79 -6.29 -17.63
CA GLY A 32 4.43 -4.97 -17.48
C GLY A 32 4.66 -4.54 -16.03
N PHE A 33 4.29 -5.35 -15.03
CA PHE A 33 4.51 -5.04 -13.62
C PHE A 33 5.98 -5.20 -13.23
N ARG A 34 6.65 -4.10 -12.90
CA ARG A 34 8.08 -4.05 -12.56
C ARG A 34 8.36 -3.02 -11.47
N ALA A 35 9.57 -3.04 -10.90
CA ALA A 35 10.00 -2.01 -9.97
C ALA A 35 10.03 -0.64 -10.66
N MET A 36 9.73 0.41 -9.92
CA MET A 36 9.84 1.80 -10.38
C MET A 36 11.31 2.18 -10.55
N GLU A 37 11.63 2.87 -11.64
CA GLU A 37 12.97 3.36 -11.98
C GLU A 37 12.98 4.90 -12.04
N PRO A 38 14.17 5.55 -11.96
CA PRO A 38 14.26 7.01 -12.05
C PRO A 38 13.63 7.63 -13.30
N GLY A 39 13.65 6.91 -14.43
CA GLY A 39 13.02 7.37 -15.67
C GLY A 39 11.49 7.41 -15.63
N ASP A 40 10.86 6.71 -14.70
CA ASP A 40 9.40 6.66 -14.56
C ASP A 40 8.84 7.87 -13.79
N VAL A 41 9.69 8.59 -13.03
CA VAL A 41 9.29 9.67 -12.11
C VAL A 41 8.36 10.70 -12.76
N PRO A 42 8.63 11.25 -13.96
CA PRO A 42 7.74 12.25 -14.56
C PRO A 42 6.33 11.71 -14.82
N GLN A 43 6.21 10.46 -15.27
CA GLN A 43 4.90 9.84 -15.53
C GLN A 43 4.17 9.48 -14.24
N VAL A 44 4.89 8.96 -13.23
CA VAL A 44 4.33 8.67 -11.90
C VAL A 44 3.85 9.96 -11.22
N GLN A 45 4.61 11.05 -11.32
CA GLN A 45 4.22 12.36 -10.80
C GLN A 45 2.93 12.83 -11.45
N ALA A 46 2.84 12.78 -12.78
CA ALA A 46 1.64 13.19 -13.51
C ALA A 46 0.42 12.33 -13.15
N LEU A 47 0.58 11.01 -13.05
CA LEU A 47 -0.48 10.08 -12.64
C LEU A 47 -0.97 10.40 -11.23
N LEU A 48 -0.05 10.54 -10.26
CA LEU A 48 -0.37 10.80 -8.87
C LEU A 48 -1.03 12.17 -8.69
N ALA A 49 -0.50 13.22 -9.33
CA ALA A 49 -1.07 14.56 -9.26
C ALA A 49 -2.50 14.59 -9.83
N ASN A 50 -2.72 13.97 -11.00
CA ASN A 50 -4.05 13.87 -11.60
C ASN A 50 -5.03 13.09 -10.72
N TYR A 51 -4.56 11.99 -10.12
CA TYR A 51 -5.37 11.16 -9.23
C TYR A 51 -5.80 11.94 -7.98
N LEU A 52 -4.84 12.51 -7.25
CA LEU A 52 -5.09 13.23 -6.00
C LEU A 52 -6.03 14.42 -6.23
N ALA A 53 -5.80 15.19 -7.30
CA ALA A 53 -6.63 16.34 -7.64
C ALA A 53 -8.08 15.98 -7.98
N ARG A 54 -8.32 14.80 -8.57
CA ARG A 54 -9.67 14.35 -8.95
C ARG A 54 -10.43 13.70 -7.80
N HIS A 55 -9.74 12.95 -6.95
CA HIS A 55 -10.40 12.04 -6.00
C HIS A 55 -10.36 12.52 -4.56
N THR A 56 -9.54 13.51 -4.22
CA THR A 56 -9.34 13.95 -2.83
C THR A 56 -9.56 15.45 -2.64
N ARG A 57 -9.72 15.87 -1.39
CA ARG A 57 -9.97 17.26 -0.96
C ARG A 57 -8.76 17.88 -0.27
N VAL A 58 -8.00 17.06 0.47
CA VAL A 58 -6.77 17.46 1.15
C VAL A 58 -5.66 16.53 0.70
N TYR A 59 -4.67 17.05 -0.01
CA TYR A 59 -3.58 16.27 -0.58
C TYR A 59 -2.34 17.15 -0.76
N PRO A 60 -1.13 16.57 -0.78
CA PRO A 60 0.08 17.30 -1.08
C PRO A 60 0.17 17.59 -2.59
N LEU A 61 0.71 18.76 -2.94
CA LEU A 61 1.19 19.03 -4.29
C LEU A 61 2.65 18.59 -4.32
N LEU A 62 2.93 17.51 -5.03
CA LEU A 62 4.27 16.96 -5.15
C LEU A 62 4.85 17.25 -6.53
N ASP A 63 6.05 17.81 -6.57
CA ASP A 63 6.83 17.92 -7.80
C ASP A 63 7.58 16.60 -8.12
N GLU A 64 8.31 16.57 -9.24
CA GLU A 64 9.07 15.38 -9.65
C GLU A 64 10.18 15.02 -8.66
N ALA A 65 10.81 16.01 -8.03
CA ALA A 65 11.88 15.76 -7.06
C ALA A 65 11.32 15.15 -5.78
N GLU A 66 10.17 15.61 -5.31
CA GLU A 66 9.45 15.07 -4.16
C GLU A 66 8.91 13.68 -4.45
N VAL A 67 8.31 13.44 -5.63
CA VAL A 67 7.88 12.09 -6.04
C VAL A 67 9.08 11.15 -6.11
N GLY A 68 10.19 11.59 -6.68
CA GLY A 68 11.44 10.83 -6.71
C GLY A 68 11.95 10.49 -5.31
N HIS A 69 11.96 11.46 -4.40
CA HIS A 69 12.38 11.27 -3.01
C HIS A 69 11.53 10.26 -2.24
N TRP A 70 10.21 10.36 -2.39
CA TRP A 70 9.27 9.55 -1.61
C TRP A 70 9.00 8.17 -2.20
N LEU A 71 9.06 8.01 -3.53
CA LEU A 71 8.59 6.80 -4.20
C LEU A 71 9.69 6.00 -4.91
N LEU A 72 10.90 6.53 -5.15
CA LEU A 72 11.94 5.67 -5.72
C LEU A 72 12.32 4.56 -4.74
N PRO A 73 12.34 3.28 -5.18
CA PRO A 73 12.58 2.17 -4.29
C PRO A 73 13.90 2.30 -3.52
N THR A 74 13.81 2.24 -2.20
CA THR A 74 14.95 2.24 -1.28
C THR A 74 14.86 1.00 -0.41
N PRO A 75 15.80 0.03 -0.52
CA PRO A 75 15.72 -1.23 0.20
C PRO A 75 15.48 -1.07 1.69
N GLY A 76 14.44 -1.72 2.21
CA GLY A 76 14.07 -1.68 3.62
C GLY A 76 13.46 -0.35 4.09
N VAL A 77 13.13 0.57 3.16
CA VAL A 77 12.48 1.85 3.47
C VAL A 77 11.19 1.98 2.68
N VAL A 78 11.26 1.97 1.34
CA VAL A 78 10.09 2.07 0.46
C VAL A 78 10.26 1.16 -0.74
N SER A 79 9.18 0.47 -1.10
CA SER A 79 9.10 -0.39 -2.28
C SER A 79 7.99 0.11 -3.18
N SER A 80 8.32 0.41 -4.42
CA SER A 80 7.41 0.98 -5.41
C SER A 80 7.51 0.24 -6.74
N TYR A 81 6.35 0.07 -7.34
CA TYR A 81 6.16 -0.71 -8.56
C TYR A 81 5.28 0.07 -9.53
N VAL A 82 5.54 -0.11 -10.82
CA VAL A 82 4.77 0.47 -11.91
C VAL A 82 4.27 -0.62 -12.84
N VAL A 83 3.20 -0.31 -13.57
CA VAL A 83 2.73 -1.11 -14.70
C VAL A 83 3.02 -0.33 -15.97
N GLU A 84 3.79 -0.96 -16.85
CA GLU A 84 4.05 -0.47 -18.20
C GLU A 84 3.07 -1.11 -19.18
N ASP A 85 2.43 -0.30 -20.04
CA ASP A 85 1.46 -0.80 -21.03
C ASP A 85 2.13 -1.76 -22.04
N PRO A 86 1.69 -3.03 -22.12
CA PRO A 86 2.22 -3.98 -23.10
C PRO A 86 2.05 -3.54 -24.56
N GLY A 87 1.04 -2.71 -24.84
CA GLY A 87 0.76 -2.16 -26.17
C GLY A 87 1.50 -0.86 -26.49
N SER A 88 2.10 -0.21 -25.48
CA SER A 88 2.81 1.05 -25.63
C SER A 88 4.06 1.09 -24.73
N PRO A 89 5.18 0.49 -25.18
CA PRO A 89 6.42 0.45 -24.40
C PRO A 89 6.86 1.84 -23.94
N GLY A 90 7.22 1.94 -22.67
CA GLY A 90 7.59 3.17 -21.98
C GLY A 90 6.42 3.96 -21.38
N THR A 91 5.17 3.58 -21.63
CA THR A 91 4.00 4.25 -21.05
C THR A 91 3.63 3.62 -19.71
N ILE A 92 3.74 4.39 -18.63
CA ILE A 92 3.32 3.97 -17.29
C ILE A 92 1.83 4.26 -17.12
N THR A 93 1.08 3.23 -16.73
CA THR A 93 -0.38 3.32 -16.56
C THR A 93 -0.83 3.26 -15.11
N ASP A 94 -0.05 2.60 -14.25
CA ASP A 94 -0.40 2.36 -12.86
C ASP A 94 0.87 2.45 -11.99
N VAL A 95 0.71 2.86 -10.73
CA VAL A 95 1.77 2.88 -9.73
C VAL A 95 1.24 2.36 -8.40
N CYS A 96 2.02 1.60 -7.66
CA CYS A 96 1.68 1.18 -6.31
C CYS A 96 2.93 1.08 -5.42
N SER A 97 2.77 1.37 -4.13
CA SER A 97 3.90 1.46 -3.21
C SER A 97 3.54 1.12 -1.76
N PHE A 98 4.54 0.71 -1.00
CA PHE A 98 4.46 0.56 0.45
C PHE A 98 5.79 0.93 1.10
N TYR A 99 5.74 1.41 2.34
CA TYR A 99 6.93 1.63 3.16
C TYR A 99 7.09 0.55 4.23
N HIS A 100 8.33 0.31 4.63
CA HIS A 100 8.71 -0.72 5.59
C HIS A 100 8.72 -0.12 7.00
N LEU A 101 7.99 -0.73 7.93
CA LEU A 101 7.95 -0.31 9.33
C LEU A 101 8.14 -1.52 10.25
N PRO A 102 9.40 -1.92 10.53
CA PRO A 102 9.66 -3.02 11.44
C PRO A 102 9.32 -2.63 12.87
N SER A 103 8.66 -3.54 13.59
CA SER A 103 8.32 -3.37 15.00
C SER A 103 9.03 -4.42 15.85
N SER A 104 9.56 -4.00 17.01
CA SER A 104 10.18 -4.92 17.96
C SER A 104 9.12 -5.77 18.67
N ILE A 105 9.32 -7.08 18.70
CA ILE A 105 8.44 -8.02 19.40
C ILE A 105 8.96 -8.18 20.83
N ILE A 106 8.11 -7.84 21.80
CA ILE A 106 8.46 -7.90 23.22
C ILE A 106 8.06 -9.26 23.78
N GLY A 107 9.02 -9.96 24.40
CA GLY A 107 8.74 -11.14 25.21
C GLY A 107 8.42 -12.44 24.45
N ASN A 108 8.72 -12.52 23.14
CA ASN A 108 8.66 -13.78 22.38
C ASN A 108 10.10 -14.37 22.23
N PRO A 109 10.31 -15.67 22.56
CA PRO A 109 11.64 -16.29 22.51
C PRO A 109 12.14 -16.62 21.09
N GLU A 110 11.23 -16.80 20.12
CA GLU A 110 11.56 -17.23 18.75
C GLU A 110 11.61 -16.06 17.76
N HIS A 111 10.74 -15.06 17.95
CA HIS A 111 10.55 -13.94 17.05
C HIS A 111 10.93 -12.62 17.71
N ARG A 112 11.81 -11.83 17.06
CA ARG A 112 12.30 -10.54 17.58
C ARG A 112 11.73 -9.33 16.86
N THR A 113 11.39 -9.48 15.59
CA THR A 113 10.95 -8.37 14.74
C THR A 113 9.73 -8.81 13.96
N LEU A 114 8.73 -7.93 13.91
CA LEU A 114 7.59 -8.02 13.03
C LEU A 114 7.84 -7.07 11.85
N PHE A 115 7.89 -7.60 10.63
CA PHE A 115 8.08 -6.79 9.43
C PHE A 115 6.71 -6.42 8.86
N ALA A 116 6.30 -5.16 9.02
CA ALA A 116 5.05 -4.66 8.49
C ALA A 116 5.29 -3.75 7.28
N GLY A 117 4.58 -4.02 6.18
CA GLY A 117 4.48 -3.12 5.04
C GLY A 117 3.26 -2.23 5.19
N TYR A 118 3.40 -0.92 5.01
CA TYR A 118 2.29 0.02 5.06
C TYR A 118 2.03 0.60 3.67
N SER A 119 0.82 0.41 3.16
CA SER A 119 0.36 0.98 1.91
C SER A 119 0.62 2.48 1.89
N PHE A 120 1.28 2.95 0.83
CA PHE A 120 1.60 4.36 0.65
C PHE A 120 0.75 4.94 -0.48
N TYR A 121 1.35 5.48 -1.54
CA TYR A 121 0.61 6.00 -2.70
C TYR A 121 0.40 4.94 -3.77
N ASN A 122 -0.84 4.84 -4.24
CA ASN A 122 -1.24 3.92 -5.30
C ASN A 122 -2.18 4.64 -6.26
N VAL A 123 -2.06 4.34 -7.55
CA VAL A 123 -2.94 4.83 -8.63
C VAL A 123 -3.18 3.68 -9.59
N ALA A 124 -4.42 3.22 -9.65
CA ALA A 124 -4.89 2.31 -10.70
C ALA A 124 -5.44 3.14 -11.86
N GLY A 125 -4.75 3.14 -12.99
CA GLY A 125 -5.12 3.85 -14.21
C GLY A 125 -5.68 2.93 -15.29
N SER A 126 -5.03 1.79 -15.55
CA SER A 126 -5.49 0.80 -16.52
C SER A 126 -6.08 -0.45 -15.88
N LEU A 127 -5.61 -0.81 -14.68
CA LEU A 127 -6.04 -1.98 -13.95
C LEU A 127 -7.23 -1.68 -13.04
N GLU A 128 -7.96 -2.73 -12.68
CA GLU A 128 -8.84 -2.67 -11.53
C GLU A 128 -8.01 -2.57 -10.24
N TRP A 129 -8.49 -1.78 -9.28
CA TRP A 129 -7.82 -1.55 -7.98
C TRP A 129 -7.42 -2.86 -7.28
N ILE A 130 -8.30 -3.84 -7.32
CA ILE A 130 -8.10 -5.14 -6.67
C ILE A 130 -6.89 -5.88 -7.28
N ASP A 131 -6.69 -5.78 -8.59
CA ASP A 131 -5.60 -6.48 -9.28
C ASP A 131 -4.25 -5.81 -9.00
N LEU A 132 -4.20 -4.48 -9.04
CA LEU A 132 -3.00 -3.70 -8.70
C LEU A 132 -2.57 -3.97 -7.25
N MET A 133 -3.51 -3.91 -6.31
CA MET A 133 -3.20 -4.12 -4.90
C MET A 133 -2.89 -5.57 -4.57
N ARG A 134 -3.49 -6.54 -5.27
CA ARG A 134 -3.09 -7.95 -5.15
C ARG A 134 -1.64 -8.17 -5.60
N ALA A 135 -1.24 -7.54 -6.70
CA ALA A 135 0.15 -7.57 -7.16
C ALA A 135 1.11 -6.99 -6.12
N LEU A 136 0.73 -5.88 -5.48
CA LEU A 136 1.51 -5.26 -4.40
C LEU A 136 1.63 -6.19 -3.17
N LEU A 137 0.54 -6.81 -2.73
CA LEU A 137 0.56 -7.77 -1.62
C LEU A 137 1.49 -8.97 -1.88
N ILE A 138 1.52 -9.45 -3.13
CA ILE A 138 2.42 -10.53 -3.55
C ILE A 138 3.88 -10.07 -3.42
N LYS A 139 4.22 -8.84 -3.85
CA LYS A 139 5.56 -8.29 -3.68
C LYS A 139 5.95 -8.08 -2.23
N ALA A 140 5.04 -7.55 -1.40
CA ALA A 140 5.28 -7.41 0.03
C ALA A 140 5.61 -8.76 0.70
N ARG A 141 4.87 -9.83 0.35
CA ARG A 141 5.18 -11.19 0.81
C ARG A 141 6.57 -11.65 0.35
N ASP A 142 6.89 -11.45 -0.93
CA ASP A 142 8.18 -11.87 -1.50
C ASP A 142 9.37 -11.11 -0.88
N GLU A 143 9.12 -9.89 -0.41
CA GLU A 143 10.07 -9.07 0.36
C GLU A 143 10.09 -9.40 1.87
N GLY A 144 9.31 -10.40 2.31
CA GLY A 144 9.33 -10.90 3.68
C GLY A 144 8.47 -10.10 4.67
N MET A 145 7.49 -9.33 4.20
CA MET A 145 6.53 -8.68 5.10
C MET A 145 5.60 -9.72 5.73
N ASP A 146 5.48 -9.68 7.05
CA ASP A 146 4.62 -10.54 7.86
C ASP A 146 3.15 -10.11 7.77
N VAL A 147 2.93 -8.80 7.61
CA VAL A 147 1.61 -8.16 7.53
C VAL A 147 1.65 -6.94 6.61
N PHE A 148 0.53 -6.66 5.98
CA PHE A 148 0.36 -5.47 5.15
C PHE A 148 -0.78 -4.61 5.71
N ASN A 149 -0.45 -3.39 6.11
CA ASN A 149 -1.38 -2.44 6.70
C ASN A 149 -1.78 -1.39 5.66
N ALA A 150 -3.05 -0.97 5.71
CA ALA A 150 -3.56 0.10 4.87
C ALA A 150 -4.61 0.90 5.65
N LEU A 151 -4.66 2.20 5.40
CA LEU A 151 -5.71 3.08 5.90
C LEU A 151 -6.90 3.08 4.94
N ASP A 152 -8.07 3.51 5.40
CA ASP A 152 -9.30 3.65 4.61
C ASP A 152 -9.36 4.98 3.82
N LEU A 153 -8.19 5.54 3.49
CA LEU A 153 -8.04 6.79 2.75
C LEU A 153 -8.28 6.59 1.25
N MET A 154 -8.44 7.70 0.54
CA MET A 154 -8.54 7.73 -0.92
C MET A 154 -9.58 6.72 -1.44
N GLN A 155 -9.22 5.86 -2.39
CA GLN A 155 -10.10 4.80 -2.89
C GLN A 155 -9.82 3.43 -2.27
N ASN A 156 -9.12 3.33 -1.13
CA ASN A 156 -8.69 2.04 -0.62
C ASN A 156 -9.86 1.09 -0.31
N GLN A 157 -11.03 1.62 0.07
CA GLN A 157 -12.24 0.83 0.32
C GLN A 157 -12.66 -0.06 -0.86
N THR A 158 -12.24 0.24 -2.10
CA THR A 158 -12.57 -0.57 -3.29
C THR A 158 -11.93 -1.95 -3.27
N PHE A 159 -10.85 -2.16 -2.50
CA PHE A 159 -10.13 -3.44 -2.47
C PHE A 159 -10.01 -4.06 -1.08
N LEU A 160 -10.19 -3.30 0.01
CA LEU A 160 -9.90 -3.77 1.37
C LEU A 160 -10.66 -5.07 1.71
N GLN A 161 -11.98 -5.10 1.49
CA GLN A 161 -12.79 -6.26 1.82
C GLN A 161 -12.44 -7.49 0.96
N ASP A 162 -12.30 -7.30 -0.35
CA ASP A 162 -12.05 -8.38 -1.30
C ASP A 162 -10.64 -8.99 -1.16
N LEU A 163 -9.66 -8.16 -0.77
CA LEU A 163 -8.31 -8.61 -0.42
C LEU A 163 -8.18 -9.00 1.07
N LYS A 164 -9.30 -9.17 1.77
CA LYS A 164 -9.38 -9.73 3.13
C LYS A 164 -8.64 -8.92 4.20
N PHE A 165 -8.52 -7.61 4.01
CA PHE A 165 -8.08 -6.72 5.08
C PHE A 165 -9.08 -6.78 6.24
N GLY A 166 -8.54 -6.88 7.44
CA GLY A 166 -9.32 -6.79 8.68
C GLY A 166 -9.19 -5.39 9.27
N ILE A 167 -10.27 -4.87 9.85
CA ILE A 167 -10.24 -3.61 10.58
C ILE A 167 -9.41 -3.81 11.86
N GLY A 168 -8.42 -2.95 12.06
CA GLY A 168 -7.63 -2.88 13.30
C GLY A 168 -8.40 -2.23 14.45
N ASP A 169 -7.75 -2.08 15.60
CA ASP A 169 -8.28 -1.37 16.77
C ASP A 169 -7.85 0.11 16.84
N GLY A 170 -6.86 0.50 16.03
CA GLY A 170 -6.37 1.86 15.92
C GLY A 170 -7.17 2.75 14.97
N HIS A 171 -7.25 4.03 15.29
CA HIS A 171 -7.76 5.07 14.40
C HIS A 171 -6.69 6.16 14.21
N LEU A 172 -6.42 6.54 12.96
CA LEU A 172 -5.60 7.69 12.64
C LEU A 172 -6.49 8.91 12.40
N GLN A 173 -6.19 10.02 13.05
CA GLN A 173 -6.97 11.26 12.98
C GLN A 173 -6.12 12.37 12.37
N TYR A 174 -6.71 13.12 11.43
CA TYR A 174 -6.05 14.24 10.75
C TYR A 174 -6.46 15.56 11.37
N TYR A 175 -5.47 16.38 11.71
CA TYR A 175 -5.66 17.72 12.29
C TYR A 175 -4.91 18.75 11.46
N LEU A 176 -5.53 19.91 11.27
CA LEU A 176 -4.90 21.08 10.66
C LEU A 176 -4.70 22.15 11.73
N TYR A 177 -3.48 22.66 11.85
CA TYR A 177 -3.18 23.77 12.75
C TYR A 177 -3.51 25.11 12.08
N ASN A 178 -4.23 25.98 12.80
CA ASN A 178 -4.60 27.32 12.34
C ASN A 178 -5.36 27.34 10.98
N TRP A 179 -6.15 26.31 10.69
CA TRP A 179 -6.95 26.22 9.47
C TRP A 179 -8.36 25.71 9.78
N LYS A 180 -9.38 26.41 9.28
CA LYS A 180 -10.78 26.00 9.40
C LYS A 180 -11.22 25.31 8.11
N CYS A 181 -11.77 24.10 8.21
CA CYS A 181 -12.30 23.36 7.07
C CYS A 181 -13.61 22.64 7.44
N PRO A 182 -14.46 22.29 6.45
CA PRO A 182 -15.53 21.32 6.69
C PRO A 182 -14.97 19.95 7.07
N LYS A 183 -15.83 19.08 7.61
CA LYS A 183 -15.47 17.67 7.79
C LYS A 183 -15.15 17.05 6.43
N VAL A 184 -14.03 16.33 6.36
CA VAL A 184 -13.62 15.56 5.19
C VAL A 184 -13.69 14.08 5.57
N GLU A 185 -14.45 13.30 4.81
CA GLU A 185 -14.49 11.85 4.99
C GLU A 185 -13.14 11.21 4.57
N PRO A 186 -12.76 10.04 5.09
CA PRO A 186 -11.44 9.44 4.82
C PRO A 186 -11.07 9.35 3.34
N GLN A 187 -12.05 9.09 2.46
CA GLN A 187 -11.84 9.01 1.01
C GLN A 187 -11.40 10.35 0.40
N GLY A 188 -11.73 11.46 1.05
CA GLY A 188 -11.32 12.80 0.67
C GLY A 188 -9.91 13.19 1.15
N ILE A 189 -9.20 12.33 1.86
CA ILE A 189 -7.84 12.57 2.34
C ILE A 189 -6.86 11.83 1.41
N GLY A 190 -5.98 12.58 0.77
CA GLY A 190 -4.88 12.12 -0.10
C GLY A 190 -3.50 12.31 0.51
N LEU A 191 -3.41 12.54 1.82
CA LEU A 191 -2.14 12.66 2.54
C LEU A 191 -1.91 11.39 3.36
N VAL A 192 -0.89 10.61 3.03
CA VAL A 192 -0.46 9.49 3.87
C VAL A 192 0.61 9.99 4.84
N LEU A 193 0.38 9.82 6.15
CA LEU A 193 1.34 10.18 7.18
C LEU A 193 2.25 8.98 7.48
N LEU A 194 3.54 9.26 7.68
CA LEU A 194 4.57 8.31 8.11
C LEU A 194 4.72 8.33 9.64
#